data_AF-A0A8S1CBZ2-F1
#
_entry.id   AF-A0A8S1CBZ2-F1
#
_cell.length_a   1.000
_cell.length_b   1.000
_cell.length_c   1.000
_cell.angle_alpha   90.00
_cell.angle_beta   90.00
_cell.angle_gamma   90.00
#
_symmetry.space_group_name_H-M   'P 1'
#
loop_
_entity.id
_entity.type
_entity.pdbx_description
1 polymer ?
#
loop_
_entity_poly.entity_id
_entity_poly.type
_entity_poly.pdbx_seq_one_letter_code
_entity_poly.pdbx_strand_id
1 'polypeptide(L)'
;MCVNVWRAEKVLIEGVAERSLHCGQHTMEHRKRVFFAIVVAVLVIFGLYQFNMLTPAGSFLSNDLPAAVSFKTTVKSKAMTLTDLQGLLEDDPVLLDYTRGLLIEPAERDTPYALSQPNLQDYSRMNMSLIIYSLLKHRKNGFFVDCGAFDGEDASVSLALEKDFNWNGLMVDAGPKQIQRLLLKGRKSWVAPTCMSTSNKSMMVSVDPWNGFCMSDTLSRRSRSWRVKCRAP
;
A
#
# COMPACT_ATOMS: atom_id res chain seq x y z
N MET A 1 12.14 -8.30 11.25
CA MET A 1 12.64 -7.12 11.97
C MET A 1 11.44 -6.26 12.33
N CYS A 2 11.39 -5.67 13.52
CA CYS A 2 10.43 -4.62 13.84
C CYS A 2 11.13 -3.27 13.78
N VAL A 3 10.48 -2.27 13.20
CA VAL A 3 10.98 -0.90 13.08
C VAL A 3 9.95 0.08 13.64
N ASN A 4 10.39 1.18 14.22
CA ASN A 4 9.43 2.19 14.67
C ASN A 4 9.01 3.06 13.48
N VAL A 5 7.74 3.01 13.11
CA VAL A 5 7.20 3.75 11.96
C VAL A 5 6.76 5.17 12.37
N TRP A 6 6.54 5.43 13.66
CA TRP A 6 5.92 6.67 14.16
C TRP A 6 6.82 7.91 14.06
N ARG A 7 8.14 7.77 14.11
CA ARG A 7 9.08 8.88 13.86
C ARG A 7 9.80 8.78 12.51
N ALA A 8 9.73 7.60 11.89
CA ALA A 8 10.02 7.42 10.47
C ALA A 8 8.97 8.11 9.57
N GLU A 9 7.96 8.76 10.16
CA GLU A 9 6.99 9.65 9.52
C GLU A 9 7.65 10.75 8.69
N LYS A 10 8.87 11.22 9.02
CA LYS A 10 9.65 12.02 8.08
C LYS A 10 10.36 11.16 7.05
N VAL A 11 11.13 10.17 7.48
CA VAL A 11 12.15 9.56 6.61
C VAL A 11 11.61 8.57 5.58
N LEU A 12 10.53 7.85 5.89
CA LEU A 12 9.85 6.92 4.98
C LEU A 12 8.75 7.62 4.18
N ILE A 13 7.99 8.53 4.81
CA ILE A 13 6.93 9.27 4.12
C ILE A 13 7.53 10.36 3.23
N GLU A 14 8.58 11.09 3.60
CA GLU A 14 9.24 12.03 2.67
C GLU A 14 9.79 11.25 1.46
N GLY A 15 10.39 10.07 1.64
CA GLY A 15 10.86 9.25 0.51
C GLY A 15 9.77 8.64 -0.39
N VAL A 16 8.54 8.48 0.10
CA VAL A 16 7.36 8.00 -0.65
C VAL A 16 6.55 9.16 -1.24
N ALA A 17 6.42 10.26 -0.49
CA ALA A 17 5.73 11.48 -0.86
C ALA A 17 6.54 12.31 -1.87
N GLU A 18 7.87 12.40 -1.75
CA GLU A 18 8.73 13.06 -2.74
C GLU A 18 8.72 12.32 -4.08
N ARG A 19 8.70 10.98 -4.08
CA ARG A 19 8.50 10.20 -5.31
C ARG A 19 7.11 10.38 -5.92
N SER A 20 6.10 10.66 -5.10
CA SER A 20 4.76 11.03 -5.57
C SER A 20 4.67 12.48 -6.06
N LEU A 21 5.46 13.41 -5.50
CA LEU A 21 5.51 14.84 -5.84
C LEU A 21 6.38 15.13 -7.07
N HIS A 22 7.47 14.39 -7.29
CA HIS A 22 8.31 14.55 -8.48
C HIS A 22 7.59 14.11 -9.77
N CYS A 23 6.56 13.27 -9.63
CA CYS A 23 5.58 12.93 -10.68
C CYS A 23 4.47 14.00 -10.84
N GLY A 24 4.37 15.00 -9.96
CA GLY A 24 3.29 15.99 -9.94
C GLY A 24 3.53 17.26 -10.76
N GLN A 25 4.79 17.63 -11.04
CA GLN A 25 5.10 18.88 -11.76
C GLN A 25 5.29 18.68 -13.27
N HIS A 26 5.84 17.54 -13.69
CA HIS A 26 5.88 17.16 -15.11
C HIS A 26 4.51 16.77 -15.67
N THR A 27 3.54 16.42 -14.81
CA THR A 27 2.24 15.91 -15.23
C THR A 27 1.23 16.98 -15.58
N MET A 28 1.36 18.25 -15.15
CA MET A 28 0.38 19.28 -15.50
C MET A 28 0.51 19.73 -16.97
N GLU A 29 1.73 19.98 -17.44
CA GLU A 29 1.97 20.27 -18.87
C GLU A 29 1.75 19.04 -19.74
N HIS A 30 2.13 17.85 -19.27
CA HIS A 30 1.83 16.60 -19.96
C HIS A 30 0.31 16.34 -20.02
N ARG A 31 -0.46 16.62 -18.96
CA ARG A 31 -1.92 16.50 -18.95
C ARG A 31 -2.59 17.49 -19.89
N LYS A 32 -2.08 18.73 -20.01
CA LYS A 32 -2.58 19.69 -21.01
C LYS A 32 -2.28 19.24 -22.43
N ARG A 33 -1.07 18.71 -22.69
CA ARG A 33 -0.68 18.17 -24.00
C ARG A 33 -1.45 16.91 -24.37
N VAL A 34 -1.67 16.01 -23.40
CA VAL A 34 -2.50 14.80 -23.57
C VAL A 34 -3.96 15.18 -23.75
N PHE A 35 -4.50 16.12 -22.97
CA PHE A 35 -5.86 16.62 -23.15
C PHE A 35 -6.05 17.25 -24.53
N PHE A 36 -5.12 18.09 -24.96
CA PHE A 36 -5.14 18.69 -26.30
C PHE A 36 -5.02 17.61 -27.39
N ALA A 37 -4.15 16.62 -27.23
CA ALA A 37 -4.02 15.50 -28.14
C ALA A 37 -5.29 14.63 -28.19
N ILE A 38 -5.97 14.40 -27.06
CA ILE A 38 -7.25 13.68 -26.99
C ILE A 38 -8.34 14.48 -27.71
N VAL A 39 -8.43 15.79 -27.50
CA VAL A 39 -9.41 16.64 -28.19
C VAL A 39 -9.16 16.64 -29.71
N VAL A 40 -7.90 16.77 -30.14
CA VAL A 40 -7.53 16.66 -31.56
C VAL A 40 -7.86 15.27 -32.10
N ALA A 41 -7.55 14.20 -31.37
CA ALA A 41 -7.89 12.83 -31.77
C ALA A 41 -9.41 12.62 -31.87
N VAL A 42 -10.21 13.16 -30.95
CA VAL A 42 -11.68 13.10 -31.01
C VAL A 42 -12.21 13.87 -32.20
N LEU A 43 -11.65 15.05 -32.52
CA LEU A 43 -12.03 15.81 -33.71
C LEU A 43 -11.64 15.10 -35.01
N VAL A 44 -10.47 14.45 -35.04
CA VAL A 44 -10.03 13.62 -36.16
C VAL A 44 -10.92 12.38 -36.28
N ILE A 45 -11.22 11.68 -35.18
CA ILE A 45 -12.15 10.53 -35.16
C ILE A 45 -13.53 10.97 -35.61
N PHE A 46 -14.04 12.12 -35.15
CA PHE A 46 -15.32 12.67 -35.57
C PHE A 46 -15.31 13.03 -37.06
N GLY A 47 -14.23 13.64 -37.56
CA GLY A 47 -14.02 13.92 -38.99
C GLY A 47 -13.92 12.64 -39.83
N LEU A 48 -13.23 11.63 -39.33
CA LEU A 48 -13.16 10.28 -39.94
C LEU A 48 -14.52 9.58 -39.86
N TYR A 49 -15.34 9.83 -38.83
CA TYR A 49 -16.73 9.36 -38.73
C TYR A 49 -17.63 10.02 -39.78
N GLN A 50 -17.46 11.32 -40.02
CA GLN A 50 -18.15 12.02 -41.10
C GLN A 50 -17.67 11.52 -42.48
N PHE A 51 -16.39 11.11 -42.60
CA PHE A 51 -15.81 10.56 -43.83
C PHE A 51 -16.16 9.07 -44.08
N ASN A 52 -16.30 8.27 -43.03
CA ASN A 52 -16.60 6.82 -43.10
C ASN A 52 -18.10 6.49 -43.22
N MET A 53 -18.98 7.48 -43.40
CA MET A 53 -20.38 7.26 -43.83
C MET A 53 -20.50 6.88 -45.33
N LEU A 54 -19.41 6.41 -45.98
CA LEU A 54 -19.39 5.99 -47.38
C LEU A 54 -18.68 4.65 -47.66
N THR A 55 -18.36 3.82 -46.67
CA THR A 55 -17.85 2.45 -46.92
C THR A 55 -18.29 1.44 -45.86
N PRO A 56 -18.78 0.23 -46.22
CA PRO A 56 -19.25 -0.75 -45.25
C PRO A 56 -18.13 -1.67 -44.72
N ALA A 57 -18.19 -1.84 -43.40
CA ALA A 57 -17.86 -2.99 -42.54
C ALA A 57 -16.60 -3.85 -42.76
N GLY A 58 -15.83 -3.99 -41.67
CA GLY A 58 -14.93 -5.13 -41.42
C GLY A 58 -14.68 -5.29 -39.92
N SER A 59 -15.11 -6.41 -39.35
CA SER A 59 -14.87 -6.88 -37.97
C SER A 59 -13.44 -7.42 -37.81
N PHE A 60 -12.88 -7.46 -36.59
CA PHE A 60 -12.09 -8.61 -36.10
C PHE A 60 -11.77 -8.55 -34.59
N LEU A 61 -11.46 -9.74 -34.05
CA LEU A 61 -11.57 -10.25 -32.68
C LEU A 61 -10.39 -10.02 -31.72
N SER A 62 -10.75 -9.97 -30.43
CA SER A 62 -10.19 -10.57 -29.19
C SER A 62 -8.70 -10.58 -28.84
N ASN A 63 -8.47 -10.17 -27.58
CA ASN A 63 -7.68 -10.76 -26.48
C ASN A 63 -6.23 -11.18 -26.70
N ASP A 64 -5.35 -10.73 -25.80
CA ASP A 64 -4.42 -11.61 -25.08
C ASP A 64 -3.90 -10.95 -23.78
N LEU A 65 -3.88 -11.73 -22.69
CA LEU A 65 -3.29 -11.44 -21.38
C LEU A 65 -1.85 -11.98 -21.37
N PRO A 66 -0.81 -11.24 -20.93
CA PRO A 66 0.48 -11.85 -20.66
C PRO A 66 0.65 -12.23 -19.19
N ALA A 67 1.26 -13.40 -19.06
CA ALA A 67 1.63 -14.15 -17.89
C ALA A 67 2.48 -13.41 -16.84
N ALA A 68 2.28 -13.84 -15.59
CA ALA A 68 3.25 -14.03 -14.51
C ALA A 68 4.50 -13.13 -14.49
N VAL A 69 4.47 -12.13 -13.60
CA VAL A 69 5.65 -11.35 -13.21
C VAL A 69 6.49 -12.16 -12.22
N SER A 70 7.72 -12.49 -12.62
CA SER A 70 8.77 -13.02 -11.75
C SER A 70 9.55 -11.88 -11.11
N PHE A 71 9.62 -11.85 -9.78
CA PHE A 71 10.29 -10.80 -9.03
C PHE A 71 11.79 -11.09 -8.92
N LYS A 72 12.62 -10.27 -9.57
CA LYS A 72 14.07 -10.22 -9.32
C LYS A 72 14.37 -9.14 -8.30
N THR A 73 14.51 -9.53 -7.03
CA THR A 73 15.12 -8.68 -6.01
C THR A 73 16.61 -8.54 -6.32
N THR A 74 17.02 -7.38 -6.83
CA THR A 74 18.45 -7.04 -6.93
C THR A 74 18.74 -5.98 -5.86
N VAL A 75 18.99 -6.41 -4.63
CA VAL A 75 19.58 -5.53 -3.62
C VAL A 75 21.10 -5.66 -3.74
N LYS A 76 21.73 -4.64 -4.36
CA LYS A 76 23.17 -4.42 -4.31
C LYS A 76 23.50 -3.68 -3.00
N SER A 77 23.77 -4.40 -1.93
CA SER A 77 24.56 -3.89 -0.81
C SER A 77 25.25 -5.04 -0.10
N LYS A 78 26.39 -4.75 0.53
CA LYS A 78 27.17 -5.69 1.36
C LYS A 78 26.22 -6.55 2.19
N ALA A 79 26.35 -7.88 2.14
CA ALA A 79 25.43 -8.81 2.79
C ALA A 79 25.32 -8.52 4.29
N MET A 80 24.37 -7.66 4.65
CA MET A 80 24.08 -7.26 6.01
C MET A 80 23.14 -8.30 6.61
N THR A 81 23.47 -8.76 7.80
CA THR A 81 22.66 -9.77 8.48
C THR A 81 21.56 -9.09 9.29
N LEU A 82 20.44 -9.77 9.53
CA LEU A 82 19.36 -9.25 10.38
C LEU A 82 19.84 -8.96 11.82
N THR A 83 20.89 -9.63 12.27
CA THR A 83 21.54 -9.37 13.55
C THR A 83 22.26 -8.02 13.60
N ASP A 84 22.86 -7.58 12.49
CA ASP A 84 23.52 -6.26 12.41
C ASP A 84 22.52 -5.10 12.53
N LEU A 85 21.26 -5.38 12.23
CA LEU A 85 20.17 -4.41 12.29
C LEU A 85 19.49 -4.37 13.65
N GLN A 86 19.82 -5.24 14.61
CA GLN A 86 19.12 -5.30 15.90
C GLN A 86 19.58 -4.17 16.84
N GLY A 87 18.62 -3.47 17.47
CA GLY A 87 18.91 -2.46 18.48
C GLY A 87 19.35 -1.10 17.93
N LEU A 88 19.37 -0.94 16.60
CA LEU A 88 19.62 0.33 15.93
C LEU A 88 18.49 1.31 16.23
N LEU A 89 18.81 2.60 16.30
CA LEU A 89 17.80 3.65 16.45
C LEU A 89 16.95 3.76 15.19
N GLU A 90 15.71 4.22 15.35
CA GLU A 90 14.74 4.38 14.26
C GLU A 90 15.21 5.28 13.11
N ASP A 91 16.12 6.22 13.37
CA ASP A 91 16.72 7.15 12.41
C ASP A 91 18.15 6.75 11.99
N ASP A 92 18.61 5.56 12.37
CA ASP A 92 19.90 5.04 11.94
C ASP A 92 19.92 4.90 10.40
N PRO A 93 20.89 5.50 9.70
CA PRO A 93 20.90 5.53 8.23
C PRO A 93 20.95 4.13 7.61
N VAL A 94 21.55 3.16 8.29
CA VAL A 94 21.64 1.78 7.81
C VAL A 94 20.28 1.08 7.94
N LEU A 95 19.58 1.30 9.06
CA LEU A 95 18.23 0.79 9.26
C LEU A 95 17.24 1.37 8.24
N LEU A 96 17.38 2.66 7.95
CA LEU A 96 16.55 3.38 6.99
C LEU A 96 16.79 2.90 5.56
N ASP A 97 18.05 2.71 5.16
CA ASP A 97 18.41 2.17 3.84
C ASP A 97 17.85 0.75 3.66
N TYR A 98 18.06 -0.11 4.66
CA TYR A 98 17.51 -1.46 4.66
C TYR A 98 15.98 -1.45 4.53
N THR A 99 15.29 -0.64 5.34
CA THR A 99 13.82 -0.59 5.35
C THR A 99 13.27 -0.03 4.03
N ARG A 100 13.92 0.97 3.43
CA ARG A 100 13.57 1.50 2.10
C ARG A 100 13.74 0.44 1.01
N GLY A 101 14.78 -0.37 1.09
CA GLY A 101 15.01 -1.49 0.16
C GLY A 101 13.98 -2.61 0.26
N LEU A 102 13.23 -2.69 1.37
CA LEU A 102 12.14 -3.66 1.55
C LEU A 102 10.79 -3.17 1.04
N LEU A 103 10.64 -1.87 0.75
CA LEU A 103 9.36 -1.33 0.32
C LEU A 103 8.95 -1.92 -1.02
N ILE A 104 7.72 -2.42 -1.08
CA ILE A 104 7.11 -2.96 -2.29
C ILE A 104 6.21 -1.88 -2.88
N GLU A 105 6.38 -1.64 -4.18
CA GLU A 105 5.64 -0.62 -4.91
C GLU A 105 4.15 -0.97 -5.02
N PRO A 106 3.27 0.03 -5.07
CA PRO A 106 1.86 -0.17 -5.32
C PRO A 106 1.59 -0.79 -6.69
N ALA A 107 0.45 -1.45 -6.85
CA ALA A 107 -0.03 -1.82 -8.18
C ALA A 107 -0.37 -0.57 -9.01
N GLU A 108 -0.24 -0.68 -10.33
CA GLU A 108 -0.56 0.40 -11.26
C GLU A 108 -2.00 0.90 -11.08
N ARG A 109 -2.21 2.22 -11.22
CA ARG A 109 -3.49 2.86 -10.86
C ARG A 109 -4.66 2.44 -11.75
N ASP A 110 -4.38 2.08 -12.99
CA ASP A 110 -5.35 1.62 -13.98
C ASP A 110 -5.71 0.14 -13.84
N THR A 111 -4.89 -0.64 -13.13
CA THR A 111 -5.15 -2.06 -12.90
C THR A 111 -6.31 -2.24 -11.91
N PRO A 112 -7.35 -3.02 -12.22
CA PRO A 112 -8.45 -3.28 -11.29
C PRO A 112 -7.99 -3.97 -9.99
N TYR A 113 -8.70 -3.73 -8.90
CA TYR A 113 -8.48 -4.49 -7.66
C TYR A 113 -8.94 -5.94 -7.83
N ALA A 114 -8.17 -6.88 -7.28
CA ALA A 114 -8.52 -8.31 -7.26
C ALA A 114 -9.08 -8.70 -5.87
N LEU A 115 -10.21 -8.08 -5.52
CA LEU A 115 -10.88 -8.31 -4.24
C LEU A 115 -11.70 -9.61 -4.28
N SER A 116 -11.75 -10.31 -3.15
CA SER A 116 -12.59 -11.49 -2.95
C SER A 116 -14.08 -11.13 -2.93
N GLN A 117 -14.43 -9.96 -2.37
CA GLN A 117 -15.80 -9.46 -2.23
C GLN A 117 -15.99 -8.08 -2.88
N PRO A 118 -15.81 -7.92 -4.20
CA PRO A 118 -15.66 -6.63 -4.87
C PRO A 118 -16.85 -5.66 -4.70
N ASN A 119 -18.04 -6.21 -4.46
CA ASN A 119 -19.30 -5.46 -4.33
C ASN A 119 -19.63 -5.07 -2.89
N LEU A 120 -18.76 -5.40 -1.93
CA LEU A 120 -18.95 -4.98 -0.55
C LEU A 120 -18.78 -3.46 -0.43
N GLN A 121 -19.71 -2.83 0.28
CA GLN A 121 -19.72 -1.38 0.44
C GLN A 121 -18.65 -0.89 1.43
N ASP A 122 -18.38 -1.67 2.49
CA ASP A 122 -17.33 -1.40 3.46
C ASP A 122 -16.74 -2.73 3.94
N TYR A 123 -15.41 -2.85 3.85
CA TYR A 123 -14.64 -4.03 4.24
C TYR A 123 -14.22 -3.99 5.72
N SER A 124 -14.33 -2.84 6.36
CA SER A 124 -13.99 -2.66 7.77
C SER A 124 -15.04 -3.26 8.69
N ARG A 125 -14.59 -3.67 9.88
CA ARG A 125 -15.52 -4.15 10.91
C ARG A 125 -16.40 -3.01 11.39
N MET A 126 -17.71 -3.26 11.44
CA MET A 126 -18.70 -2.32 11.97
C MET A 126 -18.68 -0.93 11.29
N ASN A 127 -18.39 -0.90 9.98
CA ASN A 127 -18.32 0.32 9.18
C ASN A 127 -17.35 1.40 9.71
N MET A 128 -16.26 0.96 10.35
CA MET A 128 -15.25 1.84 10.92
C MET A 128 -14.64 2.82 9.91
N SER A 129 -14.56 2.43 8.63
CA SER A 129 -14.02 3.31 7.59
C SER A 129 -14.89 4.57 7.38
N LEU A 130 -16.21 4.42 7.43
CA LEU A 130 -17.16 5.53 7.31
C LEU A 130 -17.15 6.43 8.54
N ILE A 131 -16.98 5.84 9.73
CA ILE A 131 -16.82 6.59 10.98
C ILE A 131 -15.55 7.45 10.91
N ILE A 132 -14.42 6.86 10.51
CA ILE A 132 -13.15 7.58 10.34
C ILE A 132 -13.29 8.69 9.31
N TYR A 133 -13.91 8.42 8.16
CA TYR A 133 -14.14 9.43 7.13
C TYR A 133 -14.97 10.61 7.65
N SER A 134 -16.00 10.33 8.46
CA SER A 134 -16.84 11.36 9.10
C SER A 134 -16.05 12.17 10.14
N LEU A 135 -15.28 11.51 11.00
CA LEU A 135 -14.42 12.16 12.00
C LEU A 135 -13.36 13.06 11.36
N LEU A 136 -12.85 12.64 10.21
CA LEU A 136 -11.92 13.42 9.40
C LEU A 136 -12.61 14.48 8.54
N LYS A 137 -13.89 14.80 8.79
CA LYS A 137 -14.67 15.81 8.07
C LYS A 137 -14.67 15.58 6.56
N HIS A 138 -14.81 14.32 6.15
CA HIS A 138 -14.89 13.90 4.75
C HIS A 138 -13.64 14.27 3.92
N ARG A 139 -12.46 14.26 4.55
CA ARG A 139 -11.18 14.56 3.87
C ARG A 139 -10.85 13.49 2.84
N LYS A 140 -10.45 13.94 1.66
CA LYS A 140 -9.95 13.14 0.54
C LYS A 140 -8.48 13.45 0.29
N ASN A 141 -7.80 12.59 -0.46
CA ASN A 141 -6.39 12.77 -0.85
C ASN A 141 -5.44 12.85 0.36
N GLY A 142 -5.73 12.10 1.43
CA GLY A 142 -4.86 12.02 2.59
C GLY A 142 -3.77 10.95 2.43
N PHE A 143 -3.06 10.72 3.54
CA PHE A 143 -2.10 9.64 3.67
C PHE A 143 -2.42 8.81 4.91
N PHE A 144 -2.49 7.48 4.77
CA PHE A 144 -2.71 6.58 5.90
C PHE A 144 -1.50 5.68 6.15
N VAL A 145 -1.38 5.19 7.38
CA VAL A 145 -0.49 4.08 7.73
C VAL A 145 -1.38 2.99 8.33
N ASP A 146 -1.40 1.81 7.70
CA ASP A 146 -2.22 0.68 8.11
C ASP A 146 -1.34 -0.41 8.70
N CYS A 147 -1.41 -0.58 10.01
CA CYS A 147 -0.51 -1.44 10.76
C CYS A 147 -1.19 -2.77 11.10
N GLY A 148 -0.69 -3.87 10.54
CA GLY A 148 -1.38 -5.14 10.54
C GLY A 148 -2.40 -5.21 9.39
N ALA A 149 -1.95 -4.87 8.18
CA ALA A 149 -2.80 -4.84 6.99
C ALA A 149 -3.36 -6.21 6.57
N PHE A 150 -2.83 -7.30 7.15
CA PHE A 150 -3.31 -8.67 6.99
C PHE A 150 -3.32 -9.09 5.51
N ASP A 151 -4.47 -9.47 4.96
CA ASP A 151 -4.61 -9.86 3.55
C ASP A 151 -5.01 -8.71 2.62
N GLY A 152 -5.00 -7.48 3.12
CA GLY A 152 -5.31 -6.27 2.36
C GLY A 152 -6.78 -6.11 2.00
N GLU A 153 -7.69 -6.91 2.56
CA GLU A 153 -9.13 -6.82 2.28
C GLU A 153 -9.98 -7.06 3.52
N ASP A 154 -9.83 -8.20 4.19
CA ASP A 154 -10.66 -8.52 5.36
C ASP A 154 -10.41 -7.55 6.51
N ALA A 155 -11.50 -7.04 7.09
CA ALA A 155 -11.47 -6.01 8.13
C ALA A 155 -10.68 -4.74 7.77
N SER A 156 -10.42 -4.46 6.49
CA SER A 156 -9.55 -3.37 6.05
C SER A 156 -10.27 -2.01 6.08
N VAL A 157 -9.86 -1.15 7.01
CA VAL A 157 -10.26 0.27 7.02
C VAL A 157 -9.58 1.04 5.88
N SER A 158 -8.31 0.75 5.63
CA SER A 158 -7.51 1.47 4.64
C SER A 158 -8.02 1.29 3.22
N LEU A 159 -8.69 0.18 2.91
CA LEU A 159 -9.22 -0.10 1.58
C LEU A 159 -10.23 0.96 1.13
N ALA A 160 -11.17 1.37 2.00
CA ALA A 160 -12.12 2.42 1.67
C ALA A 160 -11.46 3.80 1.59
N LEU A 161 -10.49 4.08 2.47
CA LEU A 161 -9.72 5.33 2.40
C LEU A 161 -9.00 5.47 1.05
N GLU A 162 -8.37 4.39 0.59
CA GLU A 162 -7.67 4.30 -0.68
C GLU A 162 -8.61 4.38 -1.88
N LYS A 163 -9.56 3.44 -1.97
CA LYS A 163 -10.43 3.23 -3.12
C LYS A 163 -11.48 4.32 -3.29
N ASP A 164 -12.11 4.77 -2.19
CA ASP A 164 -13.30 5.62 -2.26
C ASP A 164 -12.98 7.09 -1.95
N PHE A 165 -11.95 7.33 -1.12
CA PHE A 165 -11.56 8.68 -0.70
C PHE A 165 -10.24 9.15 -1.30
N ASN A 166 -9.64 8.35 -2.19
CA ASN A 166 -8.42 8.66 -2.95
C ASN A 166 -7.21 8.96 -2.05
N TRP A 167 -7.11 8.30 -0.89
CA TRP A 167 -5.92 8.38 -0.05
C TRP A 167 -4.80 7.51 -0.62
N ASN A 168 -3.56 7.94 -0.42
CA ASN A 168 -2.41 7.05 -0.56
C ASN A 168 -2.04 6.51 0.83
N GLY A 169 -1.16 5.52 0.90
CA GLY A 169 -0.70 5.07 2.20
C GLY A 169 0.46 4.09 2.18
N LEU A 170 0.77 3.62 3.38
CA LEU A 170 1.73 2.58 3.67
C LEU A 170 1.05 1.48 4.49
N MET A 171 0.98 0.27 3.94
CA MET A 171 0.50 -0.93 4.63
C MET A 171 1.69 -1.67 5.22
N VAL A 172 1.63 -2.00 6.50
CA VAL A 172 2.71 -2.64 7.26
C VAL A 172 2.22 -3.99 7.76
N ASP A 173 2.89 -5.07 7.38
CA ASP A 173 2.67 -6.41 7.91
C ASP A 173 3.97 -7.23 7.83
N ALA A 174 4.14 -8.25 8.66
CA ALA A 174 5.34 -9.08 8.69
C ALA A 174 5.08 -10.54 8.35
N GLY A 175 3.82 -10.96 8.31
CA GLY A 175 3.44 -12.34 8.03
C GLY A 175 3.71 -12.69 6.56
N PRO A 176 4.57 -13.67 6.24
CA PRO A 176 4.88 -13.97 4.83
C PRO A 176 3.66 -14.38 4.01
N LYS A 177 2.74 -15.15 4.60
CA LYS A 177 1.48 -15.54 3.94
C LYS A 177 0.52 -14.37 3.80
N GLN A 178 0.47 -13.49 4.80
CA GLN A 178 -0.35 -12.28 4.81
C GLN A 178 0.10 -11.34 3.69
N ILE A 179 1.40 -11.05 3.62
CA ILE A 179 2.01 -10.25 2.55
C ILE A 179 1.70 -10.84 1.17
N GLN A 180 1.87 -12.14 0.97
CA GLN A 180 1.53 -12.77 -0.32
C GLN A 180 0.07 -12.53 -0.70
N ARG A 181 -0.87 -12.74 0.23
CA ARG A 181 -2.30 -12.51 -0.03
C ARG A 181 -2.62 -11.04 -0.28
N LEU A 182 -1.99 -10.14 0.46
CA LEU A 182 -2.16 -8.70 0.32
C LEU A 182 -1.70 -8.22 -1.06
N LEU A 183 -0.54 -8.68 -1.54
CA LEU A 183 -0.03 -8.31 -2.85
C LEU A 183 -0.95 -8.76 -3.99
N LEU A 184 -1.63 -9.90 -3.83
CA LEU A 184 -2.61 -10.38 -4.81
C LEU A 184 -3.84 -9.48 -4.94
N LYS A 185 -4.13 -8.60 -3.97
CA LYS A 185 -5.29 -7.70 -4.03
C LYS A 185 -5.10 -6.53 -5.00
N GLY A 186 -3.88 -6.27 -5.45
CA GLY A 186 -3.59 -5.17 -6.37
C GLY A 186 -3.84 -3.79 -5.76
N ARG A 187 -3.56 -3.64 -4.46
CA ARG A 187 -3.70 -2.39 -3.70
C ARG A 187 -2.85 -1.26 -4.30
N LYS A 188 -3.30 -0.02 -4.14
CA LYS A 188 -2.67 1.20 -4.69
C LYS A 188 -1.83 1.96 -3.65
N SER A 189 -1.54 1.32 -2.53
CA SER A 189 -0.65 1.82 -1.49
C SER A 189 0.60 0.95 -1.35
N TRP A 190 1.66 1.55 -0.80
CA TRP A 190 2.94 0.88 -0.59
C TRP A 190 2.82 -0.22 0.46
N VAL A 191 3.66 -1.24 0.37
CA VAL A 191 3.69 -2.34 1.35
C VAL A 191 5.08 -2.41 1.97
N ALA A 192 5.13 -2.42 3.30
CA ALA A 192 6.35 -2.66 4.07
C ALA A 192 6.25 -4.03 4.76
N PRO A 193 7.01 -5.05 4.30
CA PRO A 193 7.03 -6.40 4.88
C PRO A 193 7.85 -6.44 6.18
N THR A 194 7.41 -5.70 7.20
CA THR A 194 8.08 -5.52 8.50
C THR A 194 7.06 -5.44 9.65
N CYS A 195 7.49 -5.70 10.89
CA CYS A 195 6.68 -5.43 12.08
C CYS A 195 6.92 -3.98 12.57
N MET A 196 6.06 -3.48 13.45
CA MET A 196 6.32 -2.26 14.22
C MET A 196 7.03 -2.56 15.54
N SER A 197 8.04 -1.76 15.89
CA SER A 197 8.72 -1.87 17.18
C SER A 197 7.91 -1.17 18.28
N THR A 198 7.99 -1.69 19.51
CA THR A 198 7.41 -1.07 20.70
C THR A 198 8.37 -0.07 21.37
N SER A 199 9.55 0.13 20.79
CA SER A 199 10.56 1.10 21.23
C SER A 199 11.09 1.90 20.04
N ASN A 200 11.87 2.94 20.32
CA ASN A 200 12.58 3.71 19.29
C ASN A 200 13.80 2.97 18.70
N LYS A 201 13.92 1.67 18.96
CA LYS A 201 14.96 0.81 18.44
C LYS A 201 14.38 -0.34 17.64
N SER A 202 15.11 -0.78 16.64
CA SER A 202 14.80 -1.99 15.91
C SER A 202 14.93 -3.21 16.80
N MET A 203 14.11 -4.23 16.56
CA MET A 203 14.18 -5.48 17.31
C MET A 203 13.83 -6.68 16.45
N MET A 204 14.38 -7.83 16.80
CA MET A 204 13.98 -9.09 16.21
C MET A 204 12.85 -9.71 17.01
N VAL A 205 11.89 -10.30 16.31
CA VAL A 205 10.74 -11.01 16.87
C VAL A 205 10.52 -12.26 16.04
N SER A 206 9.98 -13.30 16.67
CA SER A 206 9.44 -14.44 15.95
C SER A 206 8.07 -14.06 15.38
N VAL A 207 7.80 -14.48 14.15
CA VAL A 207 6.50 -14.27 13.51
C VAL A 207 5.86 -15.63 13.33
N ASP A 208 4.63 -15.78 13.80
CA ASP A 208 3.86 -16.98 13.54
C ASP A 208 3.55 -17.05 12.02
N PRO A 209 3.96 -18.13 11.34
CA PRO A 209 3.87 -18.24 9.89
C PRO A 209 2.43 -18.42 9.36
N TRP A 210 1.45 -18.62 10.24
CA TRP A 210 0.04 -18.84 9.86
C TRP A 210 -0.77 -17.57 10.00
N ASN A 211 -0.68 -16.90 11.14
CA ASN A 211 -1.52 -15.75 11.47
C ASN A 211 -0.76 -14.40 11.39
N GLY A 212 0.56 -14.41 11.21
CA GLY A 212 1.37 -13.19 11.08
C GLY A 212 1.59 -12.44 12.39
N PHE A 213 1.16 -12.98 13.53
CA PHE A 213 1.39 -12.33 14.82
C PHE A 213 2.88 -12.30 15.15
N CYS A 214 3.40 -11.08 15.38
CA CYS A 214 4.74 -10.86 15.88
C CYS A 214 4.76 -11.20 17.38
N MET A 215 5.38 -12.33 17.74
CA MET A 215 5.57 -12.77 19.12
C MET A 215 6.88 -12.18 19.66
N SER A 216 6.78 -11.34 20.70
CA SER A 216 7.96 -10.96 21.47
C SER A 216 8.29 -12.07 22.49
N ASP A 217 9.55 -12.44 22.63
CA ASP A 217 10.00 -13.43 23.62
C ASP A 217 9.58 -13.06 25.06
N THR A 218 9.35 -11.78 25.33
CA THR A 218 8.85 -11.26 26.61
C THR A 218 7.45 -11.78 27.00
N LEU A 219 6.60 -12.11 26.03
CA LEU A 219 5.24 -12.60 26.28
C LEU A 219 5.22 -14.06 26.74
N SER A 220 6.26 -14.85 26.45
CA SER A 220 6.40 -16.22 26.98
C SER A 220 6.59 -16.26 28.51
N ARG A 221 7.08 -15.16 29.12
CA ARG A 221 7.32 -15.06 30.58
C ARG A 221 6.25 -14.30 31.36
N ARG A 222 5.22 -13.76 30.72
CA ARG A 222 4.14 -13.02 31.40
C ARG A 222 2.76 -13.42 30.89
N SER A 223 2.34 -14.65 31.16
CA SER A 223 0.92 -14.96 31.34
C SER A 223 0.42 -14.37 32.68
N ARG A 224 0.50 -13.05 32.86
CA ARG A 224 -0.30 -12.38 33.88
C ARG A 224 -1.53 -11.81 33.19
N SER A 225 -2.64 -12.51 33.41
CA SER A 225 -4.01 -12.04 33.22
C SER A 225 -4.12 -10.52 33.39
N TRP A 226 -4.35 -9.82 32.28
CA TRP A 226 -4.78 -8.43 32.32
C TRP A 226 -6.23 -8.41 32.80
N ARG A 227 -6.43 -8.40 34.12
CA ARG A 227 -7.68 -7.93 34.69
C ARG A 227 -7.72 -6.42 34.50
N VAL A 228 -8.50 -5.96 33.52
CA VAL A 228 -8.89 -4.56 33.40
C VAL A 228 -9.68 -4.22 34.67
N LYS A 229 -9.07 -3.50 35.61
CA LYS A 229 -9.81 -2.88 36.71
C LYS A 229 -10.54 -1.67 36.12
N CYS A 230 -11.79 -1.87 35.71
CA CYS A 230 -12.70 -0.74 35.53
C CYS A 230 -12.89 -0.07 36.89
N ARG A 231 -12.53 1.21 36.99
CA ARG A 231 -12.96 2.08 38.08
C ARG A 231 -14.31 2.65 37.65
N ALA A 232 -15.39 2.21 38.29
CA ALA A 232 -16.71 2.82 38.17
C ALA A 232 -16.67 4.24 38.80
N PRO A 233 -17.57 5.16 38.38
CA PRO A 233 -17.47 6.60 38.66
C PRO A 233 -17.43 6.96 40.15
#